data_AF-A0A7M7P5R9-F1
#
_entry.id   AF-A0A7M7P5R9-F1
#
_cell.length_a   1.000
_cell.length_b   1.000
_cell.length_c   1.000
_cell.angle_alpha   90.00
_cell.angle_beta   90.00
_cell.angle_gamma   90.00
#
_symmetry.space_group_name_H-M   'P 1'
#
loop_
_entity.id
_entity.type
_entity.pdbx_description
1 polymer ?
#
loop_
_entity_poly.entity_id
_entity_poly.type
_entity_poly.pdbx_seq_one_letter_code
_entity_poly.pdbx_strand_id
1 'polypeptide(L)'
;MLTGPDRECNPLEIVCMNNAMEDFNSKATAACPCPRPCDVVTYATTVSQAKFPSDFYSKFLAETLTERRNRSLNAAYFSNSMCLINIFFNELSRQTNTQQEAYGFYSLLCDIGGSLGMWIGGSILTLCKVLDIIGYSIHKGRSS
;
A
#
# COMPACT_ATOMS: atom_id res chain seq x y z
N MET A 1 10.85 24.29 -7.94
CA MET A 1 9.89 25.20 -8.60
C MET A 1 8.49 24.65 -8.38
N LEU A 2 7.58 25.49 -7.90
CA LEU A 2 6.16 25.19 -7.98
C LEU A 2 5.76 25.22 -9.46
N THR A 3 5.00 24.23 -9.92
CA THR A 3 4.56 24.16 -11.31
C THR A 3 3.34 25.06 -11.50
N GLY A 4 3.41 26.02 -12.41
CA GLY A 4 2.30 26.91 -12.72
C GLY A 4 2.68 27.98 -13.76
N PRO A 5 1.70 28.70 -14.32
CA PRO A 5 1.94 29.80 -15.26
C PRO A 5 2.37 31.10 -14.57
N ASP A 6 2.39 31.14 -13.25
CA ASP A 6 2.70 32.34 -12.46
C ASP A 6 4.17 32.73 -12.53
N ARG A 7 4.44 34.02 -12.29
CA ARG A 7 5.81 34.53 -12.21
C ARG A 7 6.55 33.95 -11.01
N GLU A 8 7.86 33.79 -11.14
CA GLU A 8 8.71 33.44 -10.01
C GLU A 8 8.75 34.57 -8.96
N CYS A 9 8.92 34.18 -7.69
CA CYS A 9 9.01 35.11 -6.58
C CYS A 9 10.36 35.83 -6.56
N ASN A 10 10.35 37.13 -6.30
CA ASN A 10 11.58 37.90 -6.06
C ASN A 10 12.17 37.59 -4.67
N PRO A 11 13.46 37.90 -4.40
CA PRO A 11 14.10 37.60 -3.12
C PRO A 11 13.36 38.15 -1.88
N LEU A 12 12.71 39.32 -2.00
CA LEU A 12 11.90 39.90 -0.92
C LEU A 12 10.57 39.15 -0.70
N GLU A 13 10.01 38.56 -1.75
CA GLU A 13 8.74 37.84 -1.71
C GLU A 13 8.88 36.44 -1.11
N ILE A 14 10.11 35.88 -1.07
CA ILE A 14 10.40 34.58 -0.43
C ILE A 14 9.99 34.60 1.05
N VAL A 15 10.19 35.72 1.75
CA VAL A 15 9.78 35.85 3.16
C VAL A 15 8.26 35.73 3.29
N CYS A 16 7.51 36.39 2.40
CA CYS A 16 6.05 36.29 2.35
C CYS A 16 5.60 34.85 2.02
N MET A 17 6.23 34.22 1.03
CA MET A 17 5.95 32.84 0.63
C MET A 17 6.18 31.84 1.77
N ASN A 18 7.28 31.95 2.50
CA ASN A 18 7.57 31.05 3.63
C ASN A 18 6.51 31.17 4.72
N ASN A 19 6.14 32.40 5.11
CA ASN A 19 5.09 32.62 6.11
C ASN A 19 3.74 32.06 5.65
N ALA A 20 3.37 32.29 4.39
CA ALA A 20 2.14 31.75 3.80
C ALA A 20 2.14 30.21 3.74
N MET A 21 3.31 29.60 3.49
CA MET A 21 3.46 28.14 3.43
C MET A 21 3.38 27.51 4.82
N GLU A 22 3.92 28.15 5.85
CA GLU A 22 3.76 27.73 7.25
C GLU A 22 2.30 27.82 7.70
N ASP A 23 1.63 28.94 7.39
CA ASP A 23 0.20 29.11 7.65
C ASP A 23 -0.63 28.04 6.93
N PHE A 24 -0.32 27.77 5.66
CA PHE A 24 -0.98 26.71 4.90
C PHE A 24 -0.75 25.35 5.53
N ASN A 25 0.49 24.99 5.89
CA ASN A 25 0.80 23.70 6.52
C ASN A 25 0.05 23.50 7.85
N SER A 26 -0.14 24.57 8.63
CA SER A 26 -0.88 24.50 9.90
C SER A 26 -2.40 24.29 9.71
N LYS A 27 -2.96 24.73 8.57
CA LYS A 27 -4.40 24.71 8.26
C LYS A 27 -4.75 23.84 7.04
N ALA A 28 -3.79 23.07 6.53
CA ALA A 28 -3.86 22.42 5.23
C ALA A 28 -5.09 21.53 5.10
N THR A 29 -5.43 20.79 6.17
CA THR A 29 -6.59 19.89 6.22
C THR A 29 -7.93 20.59 6.08
N ALA A 30 -8.05 21.86 6.50
CA ALA A 30 -9.27 22.65 6.39
C ALA A 30 -9.33 23.46 5.07
N ALA A 31 -8.18 23.94 4.60
CA ALA A 31 -8.08 24.72 3.37
C ALA A 31 -8.20 23.84 2.11
N CYS A 32 -7.67 22.62 2.14
CA CYS A 32 -7.70 21.67 1.03
C CYS A 32 -7.93 20.23 1.54
N PRO A 33 -9.18 19.72 1.57
CA PRO A 33 -9.44 18.33 1.90
C PRO A 33 -8.95 17.42 0.76
N CYS A 34 -7.81 16.75 0.97
CA CYS A 34 -7.28 15.76 0.04
C CYS A 34 -7.79 14.35 0.43
N PRO A 35 -8.76 13.77 -0.31
CA PRO A 35 -9.19 12.40 -0.06
C PRO A 35 -8.07 11.41 -0.36
N ARG A 36 -8.11 10.24 0.29
CA ARG A 36 -7.13 9.19 0.01
C ARG A 36 -7.36 8.63 -1.39
N PRO A 37 -6.32 8.54 -2.24
CA PRO A 37 -6.44 7.92 -3.56
C PRO A 37 -6.72 6.42 -3.44
N CYS A 38 -7.47 5.88 -4.40
CA CYS A 38 -7.82 4.45 -4.47
C CYS A 38 -6.60 3.59 -4.86
N ASP A 39 -5.77 4.11 -5.76
CA ASP A 39 -4.58 3.42 -6.26
C ASP A 39 -3.32 4.08 -5.73
N VAL A 40 -2.55 3.32 -4.94
CA VAL A 40 -1.29 3.79 -4.37
C VAL A 40 -0.24 2.71 -4.48
N VAL A 41 0.94 3.09 -4.97
CA VAL A 41 2.13 2.25 -4.91
C VAL A 41 3.03 2.81 -3.81
N THR A 42 3.32 1.99 -2.81
CA THR A 42 4.25 2.34 -1.73
C THR A 42 5.50 1.48 -1.82
N TYR A 43 6.66 2.09 -1.57
CA TYR A 43 7.95 1.40 -1.56
C TYR A 43 8.47 1.37 -0.12
N ALA A 44 8.49 0.19 0.50
CA ALA A 44 9.13 0.01 1.79
C ALA A 44 10.65 0.05 1.61
N THR A 45 11.31 1.00 2.27
CA THR A 45 12.76 1.21 2.15
C THR A 45 13.48 0.80 3.43
N THR A 46 14.53 0.00 3.29
CA THR A 46 15.47 -0.31 4.38
C THR A 46 16.82 0.30 4.03
N VAL A 47 17.40 1.08 4.95
CA VAL A 47 18.67 1.78 4.74
C VAL A 47 19.79 1.04 5.45
N SER A 48 20.84 0.69 4.71
CA SER A 48 22.10 0.19 5.25
C SER A 48 23.24 1.13 4.85
N GLN A 49 24.19 1.35 5.77
CA GLN A 49 25.31 2.26 5.56
C GLN A 49 26.63 1.55 5.85
N ALA A 50 27.64 1.84 5.04
CA ALA A 50 28.99 1.35 5.22
C ALA A 50 29.98 2.47 4.86
N LYS A 51 31.18 2.42 5.47
CA LYS A 51 32.24 3.38 5.17
C LYS A 51 32.70 3.21 3.72
N PHE A 52 32.54 4.26 2.93
CA PHE A 52 33.01 4.33 1.55
C PHE A 52 33.65 5.70 1.29
N PRO A 53 34.80 5.78 0.60
CA PRO A 53 35.71 4.69 0.26
C PRO A 53 36.37 4.07 1.51
N SER A 54 36.88 2.84 1.41
CA SER A 54 37.72 2.27 2.47
C SER A 54 39.02 3.06 2.62
N ASP A 55 39.68 3.00 3.77
CA ASP A 55 40.93 3.75 4.00
C ASP A 55 41.99 3.41 2.95
N PHE A 56 42.10 2.12 2.59
CA PHE A 56 42.98 1.67 1.52
C PHE A 56 42.59 2.25 0.15
N TYR A 57 41.30 2.18 -0.20
CA TYR A 57 40.82 2.67 -1.49
C TYR A 57 40.94 4.20 -1.62
N SER A 58 40.78 4.94 -0.52
CA SER A 58 40.96 6.39 -0.50
C SER A 58 42.42 6.81 -0.78
N LYS A 59 43.40 6.06 -0.25
CA LYS A 59 44.83 6.28 -0.53
C LYS A 59 45.17 5.94 -1.98
N PHE A 60 44.67 4.80 -2.47
CA PHE A 60 44.84 4.42 -3.87
C PHE A 60 44.26 5.46 -4.84
N LEU A 61 43.07 5.98 -4.55
CA LEU A 61 42.45 7.06 -5.32
C LEU A 61 43.27 8.36 -5.27
N ALA A 62 43.78 8.72 -4.09
CA ALA A 62 44.62 9.89 -3.92
C ALA A 62 45.91 9.79 -4.75
N GLU A 63 46.60 8.66 -4.73
CA GLU A 63 47.82 8.43 -5.51
C GLU A 63 47.53 8.47 -7.01
N THR A 64 46.54 7.70 -7.48
CA THR A 64 46.21 7.60 -8.91
C THR A 64 45.73 8.93 -9.50
N LEU A 65 44.90 9.67 -8.77
CA LEU A 65 44.32 10.92 -9.28
C LEU A 65 45.28 12.11 -9.12
N THR A 66 46.21 12.07 -8.16
CA THR A 66 47.27 13.08 -8.03
C THR A 66 48.20 13.03 -9.24
N GLU A 67 48.61 11.83 -9.68
CA GLU A 67 49.44 11.67 -10.88
C GLU A 67 48.72 12.10 -12.16
N ARG A 68 47.42 11.78 -12.28
CA ARG A 68 46.63 12.09 -13.48
C ARG A 68 46.26 13.56 -13.63
N ARG A 69 46.08 14.28 -12.52
CA ARG A 69 45.43 15.60 -12.51
C ARG A 69 46.34 16.74 -12.07
N ASN A 70 47.62 16.48 -11.78
CA ASN A 70 48.59 17.48 -11.32
C ASN A 70 48.08 18.35 -10.15
N ARG A 71 47.21 17.77 -9.30
CA ARG A 71 46.70 18.39 -8.08
C ARG A 71 46.95 17.42 -6.94
N SER A 72 47.60 17.89 -5.88
CA SER A 72 47.73 17.13 -4.63
C SER A 72 46.35 16.96 -4.01
N LEU A 73 45.75 15.79 -4.21
CA LEU A 73 44.46 15.42 -3.62
C LEU A 73 44.75 14.49 -2.45
N ASN A 74 44.39 14.90 -1.25
CA ASN A 74 44.63 14.11 -0.04
C ASN A 74 43.59 12.98 0.09
N ALA A 75 43.95 11.84 0.68
CA ALA A 75 43.03 10.74 0.94
C ALA A 75 41.81 11.17 1.79
N ALA A 76 42.01 12.14 2.68
CA ALA A 76 40.94 12.74 3.50
C ALA A 76 39.85 13.44 2.66
N TYR A 77 40.21 14.00 1.50
CA TYR A 77 39.24 14.62 0.59
C TYR A 77 38.24 13.60 0.05
N PHE A 78 38.74 12.41 -0.33
CA PHE A 78 37.91 11.32 -0.84
C PHE A 78 37.06 10.68 0.26
N SER A 79 37.62 10.49 1.45
CA SER A 79 36.85 9.92 2.57
C SER A 79 35.71 10.82 3.07
N ASN A 80 35.83 12.15 2.94
CA ASN A 80 34.85 13.09 3.50
C ASN A 80 33.86 13.61 2.46
N SER A 81 34.18 13.53 1.16
CA SER A 81 33.38 14.14 0.10
C SER A 81 32.70 13.13 -0.82
N MET A 82 33.07 11.84 -0.75
CA MET A 82 32.45 10.80 -1.56
C MET A 82 31.32 10.10 -0.82
N CYS A 83 30.21 9.88 -1.52
CA CYS A 83 29.10 9.07 -1.08
C CYS A 83 28.69 8.14 -2.22
N LEU A 84 28.52 6.85 -1.93
CA LEU A 84 27.99 5.87 -2.87
C LEU A 84 26.57 5.49 -2.43
N ILE A 85 25.60 5.70 -3.31
CA ILE A 85 24.19 5.37 -3.07
C ILE A 85 23.81 4.24 -4.00
N ASN A 86 23.44 3.09 -3.43
CA ASN A 86 22.96 1.94 -4.17
C ASN A 86 21.47 1.73 -3.88
N ILE A 87 20.63 1.87 -4.91
CA ILE A 87 19.18 1.67 -4.82
C ILE A 87 18.84 0.36 -5.52
N PHE A 88 18.29 -0.58 -4.77
CA PHE A 88 17.91 -1.90 -5.28
C PHE A 88 16.67 -2.41 -4.56
N PHE A 89 15.97 -3.36 -5.20
CA PHE A 89 14.83 -4.04 -4.58
C PHE A 89 15.33 -5.11 -3.61
N ASN A 90 14.77 -5.15 -2.41
CA ASN A 90 15.11 -6.18 -1.42
C ASN A 90 14.68 -7.58 -1.89
N GLU A 91 13.53 -7.66 -2.56
CA GLU A 91 12.97 -8.90 -3.11
C GLU A 91 12.38 -8.63 -4.50
N LEU A 92 12.43 -9.63 -5.39
CA LEU A 92 11.76 -9.60 -6.70
C LEU A 92 10.27 -9.97 -6.60
N SER A 93 9.66 -9.70 -5.45
CA SER A 93 8.25 -9.98 -5.18
C SER A 93 7.52 -8.65 -4.96
N ARG A 94 6.33 -8.51 -5.54
CA ARG A 94 5.46 -7.34 -5.33
C ARG A 94 4.29 -7.78 -4.48
N GLN A 95 4.08 -7.13 -3.35
CA GLN A 95 2.86 -7.27 -2.57
C GLN A 95 1.78 -6.36 -3.14
N THR A 96 0.57 -6.90 -3.37
CA THR A 96 -0.58 -6.14 -3.84
C THR A 96 -1.71 -6.31 -2.83
N ASN A 97 -2.25 -5.19 -2.35
CA ASN A 97 -3.37 -5.18 -1.41
C ASN A 97 -4.55 -4.53 -2.12
N THR A 98 -5.64 -5.28 -2.28
CA THR A 98 -6.89 -4.77 -2.85
C THR A 98 -7.97 -4.82 -1.78
N GLN A 99 -8.67 -3.71 -1.58
CA GLN A 99 -9.78 -3.65 -0.65
C GLN A 99 -11.07 -3.98 -1.43
N GLN A 100 -11.71 -5.08 -1.06
CA GLN A 100 -12.98 -5.50 -1.64
C GLN A 100 -14.10 -5.32 -0.63
N GLU A 101 -15.34 -5.14 -1.10
CA GLU A 101 -16.51 -5.04 -0.24
C GLU A 101 -16.69 -6.34 0.55
N ALA A 102 -16.77 -6.26 1.88
CA ALA A 102 -16.90 -7.43 2.74
C ALA A 102 -18.26 -8.13 2.58
N TYR A 103 -19.28 -7.41 2.11
CA TYR A 103 -20.63 -7.94 1.98
C TYR A 103 -21.37 -7.29 0.81
N GLY A 104 -21.56 -8.07 -0.26
CA GLY A 104 -22.25 -7.62 -1.46
C GLY A 104 -23.73 -7.96 -1.46
N PHE A 105 -24.45 -7.44 -2.44
CA PHE A 105 -25.87 -7.78 -2.67
C PHE A 105 -26.09 -9.29 -2.87
N TYR A 106 -25.16 -9.96 -3.57
CA TYR A 106 -25.23 -11.41 -3.74
C TYR A 106 -25.05 -12.17 -2.43
N SER A 107 -24.19 -11.69 -1.51
CA SER A 107 -24.05 -12.26 -0.18
C SER A 107 -25.35 -12.12 0.64
N LEU A 108 -26.02 -10.96 0.59
CA LEU A 108 -27.36 -10.76 1.20
C LEU A 108 -28.34 -11.83 0.72
N LEU A 109 -28.40 -12.03 -0.60
CA LEU A 109 -29.32 -12.98 -1.21
C LEU A 109 -28.99 -14.43 -0.87
N CYS A 110 -27.71 -14.80 -0.79
CA CYS A 110 -27.29 -16.13 -0.37
C CYS A 110 -27.74 -16.44 1.07
N ASP A 111 -27.64 -15.48 1.99
CA ASP A 111 -28.05 -15.68 3.38
C ASP A 111 -29.58 -15.78 3.53
N ILE A 112 -30.32 -14.93 2.82
CA ILE A 112 -31.79 -14.97 2.78
C ILE A 112 -32.26 -16.27 2.11
N GLY A 113 -31.68 -16.63 0.97
CA GLY A 113 -32.02 -17.85 0.24
C GLY A 113 -31.67 -19.12 1.01
N GLY A 114 -30.52 -19.15 1.69
CA GLY A 114 -30.09 -20.28 2.50
C GLY A 114 -31.02 -20.52 3.69
N SER A 115 -31.39 -19.46 4.41
CA SER A 115 -32.34 -19.57 5.53
C SER A 115 -33.72 -20.01 5.05
N LEU A 116 -34.29 -19.36 4.03
CA LEU A 116 -35.60 -19.73 3.48
C LEU A 116 -35.62 -21.16 2.90
N GLY A 117 -34.56 -21.56 2.21
CA GLY A 117 -34.41 -22.90 1.66
C GLY A 117 -34.42 -23.98 2.73
N MET A 118 -33.79 -23.73 3.89
CA MET A 118 -33.83 -24.65 5.03
C MET A 118 -35.24 -24.78 5.62
N TRP A 119 -35.95 -23.66 5.81
CA TRP A 119 -37.33 -23.67 6.34
C TRP A 119 -38.32 -24.36 5.39
N ILE A 120 -38.23 -24.10 4.09
CA ILE A 120 -39.08 -24.73 3.07
C ILE A 120 -38.74 -26.22 2.92
N GLY A 121 -37.46 -26.56 2.87
CA GLY A 121 -37.01 -27.96 2.79
C GLY A 121 -37.50 -28.80 3.97
N GLY A 122 -37.41 -28.27 5.19
CA GLY A 122 -37.94 -28.92 6.39
C GLY A 122 -39.47 -29.09 6.36
N SER A 123 -40.18 -28.10 5.82
CA SER A 123 -41.64 -28.15 5.67
C SER A 123 -42.08 -29.24 4.68
N ILE A 124 -41.41 -29.36 3.54
CA ILE A 124 -41.70 -30.39 2.52
C ILE A 124 -41.43 -31.79 3.07
N LEU A 125 -40.30 -32.01 3.74
CA LEU A 125 -39.98 -33.30 4.36
C LEU A 125 -41.03 -33.71 5.39
N THR A 126 -41.54 -32.76 6.16
CA THR A 126 -42.61 -33.00 7.13
C THR A 126 -43.91 -33.42 6.44
N LEU A 127 -44.30 -32.74 5.35
CA LEU A 127 -45.47 -33.11 4.55
C LEU A 127 -45.36 -34.52 3.98
N CYS A 128 -44.20 -34.89 3.38
CA CYS A 128 -43.96 -36.24 2.87
C CYS A 128 -44.12 -37.30 3.96
N LYS A 129 -43.56 -37.07 5.16
CA LYS A 129 -43.72 -37.99 6.30
C LYS A 129 -45.17 -38.21 6.71
N VAL A 130 -45.99 -37.15 6.73
CA VAL A 130 -47.41 -37.25 7.08
C VAL A 130 -48.17 -38.09 6.05
N LEU A 131 -47.88 -37.89 4.76
CA LEU A 131 -48.49 -38.69 3.69
C LEU A 131 -48.10 -40.16 3.78
N ASP A 132 -46.83 -40.46 4.04
CA ASP A 132 -46.34 -41.83 4.23
C ASP A 132 -47.02 -42.51 5.42
N ILE A 133 -47.21 -41.81 6.54
CA ILE A 133 -47.90 -42.33 7.73
C ILE A 133 -49.36 -42.64 7.41
N ILE A 134 -50.09 -41.72 6.77
CA ILE A 134 -51.50 -41.91 6.41
C ILE A 134 -51.65 -43.10 5.44
N GLY A 135 -50.80 -43.16 4.41
CA GLY A 135 -50.78 -44.26 3.45
C GLY A 135 -50.50 -45.62 4.13
N TYR A 136 -49.52 -45.65 5.03
CA TYR A 136 -49.19 -46.85 5.82
C TYR A 136 -50.37 -47.27 6.72
N SER A 137 -51.03 -46.34 7.40
CA SER A 137 -52.19 -46.62 8.26
C SER A 137 -53.38 -47.17 7.47
N ILE A 138 -53.66 -46.64 6.28
CA ILE A 138 -54.74 -47.15 5.41
C ILE A 138 -54.40 -48.55 4.90
N HIS A 139 -53.15 -48.79 4.50
CA HIS A 139 -52.72 -50.10 4.00
C HIS A 139 -52.79 -51.18 5.09
N LYS A 140 -52.35 -50.84 6.32
CA LYS A 140 -52.44 -51.73 7.48
C LYS A 140 -53.88 -52.01 7.91
N GLY A 141 -54.77 -51.00 7.84
CA GLY A 141 -56.20 -51.16 8.11
C GLY A 141 -56.95 -51.99 7.06
N ARG A 142 -56.41 -52.12 5.84
CA ARG A 142 -56.93 -53.01 4.78
C ARG A 142 -56.45 -54.45 4.87
N SER A 143 -55.45 -54.73 5.71
CA SER A 143 -54.83 -56.04 5.91
C SER A 143 -55.14 -56.64 7.30
N SER A 144 -56.23 -56.18 7.94
CA SER A 144 -56.80 -56.74 9.17
C SER A 144 -58.26 -57.09 8.95
#